data_AF-A0A8J6VLS4-F1
#
_entry.id   AF-A0A8J6VLS4-F1
#
_cell.length_a   1.000
_cell.length_b   1.000
_cell.length_c   1.000
_cell.angle_alpha   90.00
_cell.angle_beta   90.00
_cell.angle_gamma   90.00
#
_symmetry.space_group_name_H-M   'P 1'
#
loop_
_entity.id
_entity.type
_entity.pdbx_description
1 polymer ?
#
loop_
_entity_poly.entity_id
_entity_poly.type
_entity_poly.pdbx_seq_one_letter_code
_entity_poly.pdbx_strand_id
1 'polypeptide(L)'
;MKHHDSERSTLKPLLAGGLMFALVGLLIDVRGMVPSGSSSSSKGEVCPSSVKSEVALSREQLLQLLIVPERDPKARVRDILEEPYCQLPSLEVRAGVAAEREAYPLEFDPQTWLVILYEDDEYAGYQFSHQ
;
A
#
# COMPACT_ATOMS: atom_id res chain seq x y z
N MET A 1 -19.42 31.95 68.69
CA MET A 1 -18.11 31.61 68.09
C MET A 1 -17.90 30.11 68.26
N LYS A 2 -17.88 29.35 67.16
CA LYS A 2 -17.51 27.92 67.10
C LYS A 2 -16.65 27.76 65.85
N HIS A 3 -15.39 27.38 66.05
CA HIS A 3 -14.46 27.06 64.96
C HIS A 3 -14.91 25.74 64.32
N HIS A 4 -15.19 25.77 63.02
CA HIS A 4 -15.23 24.57 62.20
C HIS A 4 -13.90 24.47 61.47
N ASP A 5 -13.19 23.39 61.80
CA ASP A 5 -11.93 23.00 61.19
C ASP A 5 -12.06 22.81 59.68
N SER A 6 -11.07 23.36 58.98
CA SER A 6 -10.89 23.25 57.53
C SER A 6 -10.55 21.80 57.17
N GLU A 7 -11.48 21.12 56.51
CA GLU A 7 -11.28 19.76 56.01
C GLU A 7 -10.08 19.70 55.07
N ARG A 8 -9.12 18.85 55.46
CA ARG A 8 -7.91 18.54 54.69
C ARG A 8 -8.29 18.05 53.29
N SER A 9 -7.77 18.78 52.31
CA SER A 9 -7.60 18.39 50.90
C SER A 9 -7.24 16.91 50.73
N THR A 10 -8.26 16.05 50.60
CA THR A 10 -8.16 14.61 50.35
C THR A 10 -8.33 14.33 48.85
N LEU A 11 -7.61 15.09 48.01
CA LEU A 11 -7.58 14.90 46.55
C LEU A 11 -6.20 14.47 46.04
N LYS A 12 -5.22 14.30 46.93
CA LYS A 12 -3.82 14.08 46.57
C LYS A 12 -3.41 12.64 46.22
N PRO A 13 -4.07 11.54 46.66
CA PRO A 13 -3.60 10.20 46.28
C PRO A 13 -4.06 9.77 44.88
N LEU A 14 -5.19 10.31 44.38
CA LEU A 14 -5.74 9.94 43.07
C LEU A 14 -4.96 10.59 41.91
N LEU A 15 -4.52 11.84 42.09
CA LEU A 15 -3.70 12.55 41.09
C LEU A 15 -2.30 11.94 40.93
N ALA A 16 -1.69 11.46 42.02
CA ALA A 16 -0.36 10.84 41.99
C ALA A 16 -0.38 9.45 41.33
N GLY A 17 -1.45 8.67 41.52
CA GLY A 17 -1.61 7.36 40.89
C GLY A 17 -1.78 7.44 39.37
N GLY A 18 -2.59 8.39 38.88
CA GLY A 18 -2.88 8.53 37.45
C GLY A 18 -1.65 8.88 36.61
N LEU A 19 -0.72 9.68 37.14
CA LEU A 19 0.48 10.11 36.41
C LEU A 19 1.47 8.96 36.17
N MET A 20 1.59 8.03 37.13
CA MET A 20 2.46 6.86 36.99
C MET A 20 1.92 5.87 35.94
N PHE A 21 0.60 5.66 35.88
CA PHE A 21 -0.01 4.82 34.84
C PHE A 21 0.14 5.43 33.43
N ALA A 22 0.04 6.75 33.29
CA ALA A 22 0.25 7.43 32.01
C ALA A 22 1.70 7.29 31.50
N LEU A 23 2.69 7.40 32.38
CA LEU A 23 4.10 7.20 32.03
C LEU A 23 4.40 5.76 31.63
N VAL A 24 3.85 4.78 32.33
CA VAL A 24 3.98 3.36 31.96
C VAL A 24 3.30 3.08 30.62
N GLY A 25 2.13 3.66 30.36
CA GLY A 25 1.44 3.54 29.07
C GLY A 25 2.24 4.10 27.89
N LEU A 26 3.03 5.16 28.10
CA LEU A 26 3.88 5.77 27.06
C LEU A 26 5.11 4.91 26.71
N LEU A 27 5.54 4.03 27.63
CA LEU A 27 6.60 3.06 27.40
C LEU A 27 6.12 1.79 26.70
N ILE A 28 4.80 1.54 26.67
CA ILE A 28 4.20 0.46 25.90
C ILE A 28 4.12 0.93 24.45
N ASP A 29 4.99 0.37 23.60
CA ASP A 29 4.94 0.61 22.16
C ASP A 29 3.69 -0.07 21.56
N VAL A 30 2.58 0.68 21.53
CA VAL A 30 1.31 0.24 20.94
C VAL A 30 1.35 0.22 19.40
N ARG A 31 2.48 0.55 18.76
CA ARG A 31 2.63 0.53 17.29
C ARG A 31 2.40 -0.83 16.64
N GLY A 32 2.36 -1.92 17.42
CA GLY A 32 2.00 -3.26 16.95
C GLY A 32 0.57 -3.73 17.28
N MET A 33 -0.21 -2.97 18.07
CA MET A 33 -1.54 -3.40 18.56
C MET A 33 -2.72 -2.69 17.89
N VAL A 34 -2.45 -1.61 17.16
CA VAL A 34 -3.43 -1.08 16.21
C VAL A 34 -3.37 -2.01 14.98
N PRO A 35 -4.47 -2.65 14.56
CA PRO A 35 -4.49 -3.28 13.25
C PRO A 35 -4.30 -2.16 12.24
N SER A 36 -3.06 -2.02 11.76
CA SER A 36 -2.75 -1.15 10.63
C SER A 36 -3.56 -1.66 9.45
N GLY A 37 -4.71 -1.03 9.21
CA GLY A 37 -5.34 -1.06 7.90
C GLY A 37 -4.27 -0.62 6.90
N SER A 38 -4.11 -1.45 5.86
CA SER A 38 -3.13 -1.30 4.77
C SER A 38 -1.64 -1.36 5.16
N SER A 39 -1.19 -2.49 5.71
CA SER A 39 0.06 -3.05 5.20
C SER A 39 -0.31 -3.93 4.00
N SER A 40 -0.21 -3.38 2.79
CA SER A 40 -0.05 -4.19 1.59
C SER A 40 1.27 -4.92 1.73
N SER A 41 1.28 -6.01 2.49
CA SER A 41 2.37 -6.97 2.49
C SER A 41 2.59 -7.33 1.04
N SER A 42 3.78 -7.06 0.52
CA SER A 42 4.29 -7.59 -0.75
C SER A 42 4.39 -9.12 -0.64
N LYS A 43 3.25 -9.80 -0.53
CA LYS A 43 3.14 -11.19 -0.94
C LYS A 43 3.18 -11.09 -2.45
N GLY A 44 4.21 -11.68 -3.07
CA GLY A 44 4.45 -11.61 -4.51
C GLY A 44 3.17 -11.76 -5.32
N GLU A 45 3.13 -11.11 -6.46
CA GLU A 45 1.96 -10.99 -7.34
C GLU A 45 1.45 -12.37 -7.76
N VAL A 46 0.44 -12.88 -7.05
CA VAL A 46 -0.19 -14.16 -7.40
C VAL A 46 -1.22 -13.92 -8.50
N CYS A 47 -0.94 -14.41 -9.70
CA CYS A 47 -1.91 -14.38 -10.80
C CYS A 47 -3.07 -15.35 -10.55
N PRO A 48 -4.33 -14.89 -10.55
CA PRO A 48 -5.50 -15.75 -10.43
C PRO A 48 -5.77 -16.46 -11.76
N SER A 49 -5.06 -17.56 -12.00
CA SER A 49 -5.40 -18.67 -12.91
C SER A 49 -5.64 -18.41 -14.42
N SER A 50 -5.57 -17.17 -14.92
CA SER A 50 -5.56 -16.87 -16.36
C SER A 50 -4.20 -16.29 -16.74
N VAL A 51 -3.30 -17.21 -17.09
CA VAL A 51 -1.93 -16.91 -17.46
C VAL A 51 -1.78 -17.05 -18.96
N LYS A 52 -1.33 -15.98 -19.63
CA LYS A 52 -0.84 -16.08 -21.01
C LYS A 52 0.65 -16.45 -20.97
N SER A 53 0.95 -17.73 -21.20
CA SER A 53 2.30 -18.29 -20.96
C SER A 53 3.41 -17.75 -21.86
N GLU A 54 3.07 -17.02 -22.91
CA GLU A 54 4.03 -16.51 -23.91
C GLU A 54 4.31 -15.00 -23.78
N VAL A 55 3.69 -14.32 -22.80
CA VAL A 55 3.90 -12.88 -22.61
C VAL A 55 5.18 -12.64 -21.79
N ALA A 56 6.19 -12.07 -22.45
CA ALA A 56 7.41 -11.58 -21.82
C ALA A 56 7.78 -10.21 -22.42
N LEU A 57 8.07 -9.24 -21.56
CA LEU A 57 8.37 -7.87 -21.95
C LEU A 57 9.84 -7.72 -22.34
N SER A 58 10.08 -7.29 -23.58
CA SER A 58 11.42 -6.99 -24.08
C SER A 58 11.98 -5.67 -23.51
N ARG A 59 13.29 -5.44 -23.62
CA ARG A 59 13.91 -4.16 -23.21
C ARG A 59 13.39 -2.99 -24.04
N GLU A 60 13.18 -3.21 -25.32
CA GLU A 60 12.73 -2.21 -26.27
C GLU A 60 11.32 -1.72 -25.92
N GLN A 61 10.40 -2.65 -25.61
CA GLN A 61 9.05 -2.30 -25.17
C GLN A 61 9.07 -1.56 -23.83
N LEU A 62 9.90 -1.99 -22.86
CA LEU A 62 10.05 -1.28 -21.60
C LEU A 62 10.53 0.17 -21.83
N LEU A 63 11.55 0.38 -22.65
CA LEU A 63 12.05 1.72 -22.96
C LEU A 63 11.00 2.61 -23.64
N GLN A 64 10.16 2.04 -24.52
CA GLN A 64 9.04 2.75 -25.14
C GLN A 64 7.94 3.09 -24.14
N LEU A 65 7.69 2.24 -23.14
CA LEU A 65 6.74 2.55 -22.07
C LEU A 65 7.23 3.72 -21.20
N LEU A 66 8.53 3.79 -20.89
CA LEU A 66 9.07 4.82 -20.00
C LEU A 66 8.89 6.26 -20.50
N ILE A 67 8.53 6.45 -21.78
CA ILE A 67 8.22 7.75 -22.36
C ILE A 67 6.71 8.05 -22.42
N VAL A 68 5.85 7.11 -22.03
CA VAL A 68 4.40 7.33 -21.93
C VAL A 68 4.12 8.16 -20.68
N PRO A 69 3.54 9.36 -20.81
CA PRO A 69 3.20 10.17 -19.64
C PRO A 69 2.01 9.56 -18.88
N GLU A 70 2.01 9.75 -17.56
CA GLU A 70 0.83 9.47 -16.74
C GLU A 70 -0.41 10.20 -17.29
N ARG A 71 -1.58 9.60 -17.07
CA ARG A 71 -2.90 10.01 -17.57
C ARG A 71 -3.15 9.78 -19.06
N ASP A 72 -2.18 9.25 -19.80
CA ASP A 72 -2.45 8.80 -21.17
C ASP A 72 -3.43 7.61 -21.18
N PRO A 73 -4.22 7.43 -22.24
CA PRO A 73 -5.18 6.34 -22.32
C PRO A 73 -4.50 4.97 -22.18
N LYS A 74 -5.15 4.03 -21.47
CA LYS A 74 -4.73 2.63 -21.36
C LYS A 74 -4.41 2.01 -22.72
N ALA A 75 -5.18 2.34 -23.75
CA ALA A 75 -4.94 1.91 -25.13
C ALA A 75 -3.51 2.22 -25.63
N ARG A 76 -2.93 3.37 -25.28
CA ARG A 76 -1.57 3.73 -25.69
C ARG A 76 -0.52 2.81 -25.07
N VAL A 77 -0.73 2.38 -23.83
CA VAL A 77 0.13 1.39 -23.16
C VAL A 77 -0.03 0.03 -23.84
N ARG A 78 -1.27 -0.34 -24.20
CA ARG A 78 -1.58 -1.60 -24.91
C ARG A 78 -1.02 -1.68 -26.32
N ASP A 79 -0.85 -0.55 -27.01
CA ASP A 79 -0.18 -0.51 -28.31
C ASP A 79 1.32 -0.87 -28.21
N ILE A 80 1.93 -0.73 -27.02
CA ILE A 80 3.36 -1.01 -26.78
C ILE A 80 3.56 -2.39 -26.16
N LEU A 81 2.78 -2.70 -25.11
CA LEU A 81 2.98 -3.91 -24.28
C LEU A 81 2.11 -5.09 -24.70
N GLU A 82 1.17 -4.88 -25.62
CA GLU A 82 0.14 -5.86 -26.00
C GLU A 82 -0.67 -6.33 -24.78
N GLU A 83 -1.15 -7.57 -24.78
CA GLU A 83 -1.94 -8.17 -23.69
C GLU A 83 -1.06 -8.57 -22.49
N PRO A 84 -1.58 -8.53 -21.25
CA PRO A 84 -0.77 -8.78 -20.08
C PRO A 84 -0.60 -10.28 -19.87
N TYR A 85 0.41 -10.66 -19.08
CA TYR A 85 0.55 -12.04 -18.63
C TYR A 85 -0.65 -12.44 -17.77
N CYS A 86 -1.05 -11.55 -16.85
CA CYS A 86 -2.27 -11.69 -16.08
C CYS A 86 -2.77 -10.33 -15.57
N GLN A 87 -4.05 -10.28 -15.20
CA GLN A 87 -4.61 -9.18 -14.42
C GLN A 87 -4.50 -9.52 -12.93
N LEU A 88 -3.94 -8.62 -12.14
CA LEU A 88 -3.80 -8.77 -10.70
C LEU A 88 -5.05 -8.24 -9.99
N PRO A 89 -5.30 -8.67 -8.74
CA PRO A 89 -6.34 -8.06 -7.92
C PRO A 89 -6.15 -6.54 -7.85
N SER A 90 -7.24 -5.82 -8.06
CA SER A 90 -7.28 -4.36 -7.90
C SER A 90 -6.88 -3.96 -6.49
N LEU A 91 -6.26 -2.80 -6.35
CA LEU A 91 -5.94 -2.23 -5.04
C LEU A 91 -6.31 -0.75 -4.99
N GLU A 92 -6.67 -0.26 -3.81
CA GLU A 92 -6.87 1.18 -3.61
C GLU A 92 -5.52 1.85 -3.34
N VAL A 93 -4.98 2.56 -4.34
CA VAL A 93 -3.73 3.33 -4.18
C VAL A 93 -4.03 4.60 -3.38
N ARG A 94 -5.22 5.15 -3.60
CA ARG A 94 -5.78 6.33 -2.93
C ARG A 94 -7.17 5.98 -2.43
N ALA A 95 -7.58 6.61 -1.33
CA ALA A 95 -8.87 6.32 -0.71
C ALA A 95 -10.02 6.50 -1.72
N GLY A 96 -10.76 5.42 -1.98
CA GLY A 96 -11.93 5.43 -2.85
C GLY A 96 -11.65 5.37 -4.36
N VAL A 97 -10.40 5.13 -4.78
CA VAL A 97 -10.06 4.91 -6.19
C VAL A 97 -9.42 3.53 -6.33
N ALA A 98 -10.12 2.61 -6.98
CA ALA A 98 -9.60 1.28 -7.29
C ALA A 98 -8.71 1.35 -8.53
N ALA A 99 -7.46 0.90 -8.38
CA ALA A 99 -6.53 0.78 -9.49
C ALA A 99 -6.59 -0.63 -10.08
N GLU A 100 -6.76 -0.71 -11.40
CA GLU A 100 -6.54 -1.93 -12.16
C GLU A 100 -5.05 -2.20 -12.29
N ARG A 101 -4.67 -3.48 -12.28
CA ARG A 101 -3.27 -3.88 -12.25
C ARG A 101 -3.00 -4.99 -13.25
N GLU A 102 -1.94 -4.82 -14.03
CA GLU A 102 -1.54 -5.76 -15.07
C GLU A 102 -0.08 -6.13 -14.88
N ALA A 103 0.22 -7.43 -14.93
CA ALA A 103 1.57 -7.95 -14.77
C ALA A 103 2.20 -8.34 -16.10
N TYR A 104 3.48 -8.01 -16.27
CA TYR A 104 4.30 -8.35 -17.42
C TYR A 104 5.68 -8.85 -16.92
N PRO A 105 5.96 -10.15 -17.00
CA PRO A 105 7.29 -10.69 -16.72
C PRO A 105 8.33 -10.05 -17.65
N LEU A 106 9.52 -9.73 -17.15
CA LEU A 106 10.60 -9.24 -17.99
C LEU A 106 11.29 -10.42 -18.69
N GLU A 107 11.48 -10.33 -20.01
CA GLU A 107 12.18 -11.36 -20.78
C GLU A 107 13.63 -11.56 -20.30
N PHE A 108 14.29 -10.46 -19.94
CA PHE A 108 15.70 -10.44 -19.55
C PHE A 108 15.95 -10.59 -18.05
N ASP A 109 14.89 -10.65 -17.24
CA ASP A 109 14.95 -10.93 -15.80
C ASP A 109 13.62 -11.57 -15.33
N PRO A 110 13.45 -12.90 -15.50
CA PRO A 110 12.18 -13.57 -15.24
C PRO A 110 11.73 -13.54 -13.77
N GLN A 111 12.58 -13.12 -12.83
CA GLN A 111 12.23 -12.96 -11.42
C GLN A 111 11.66 -11.56 -11.11
N THR A 112 11.73 -10.65 -12.08
CA THR A 112 11.21 -9.30 -11.97
C THR A 112 10.04 -9.11 -12.92
N TRP A 113 8.95 -8.59 -12.40
CA TRP A 113 7.73 -8.28 -13.14
C TRP A 113 7.53 -6.78 -13.17
N LEU A 114 7.13 -6.28 -14.32
CA LEU A 114 6.58 -4.94 -14.45
C LEU A 114 5.07 -4.99 -14.16
N VAL A 115 4.62 -4.23 -13.17
CA VAL A 115 3.20 -4.08 -12.85
C VAL A 115 2.75 -2.70 -13.27
N ILE A 116 1.81 -2.64 -14.22
CA ILE A 116 1.18 -1.39 -14.67
C ILE A 116 -0.06 -1.13 -13.83
N LEU A 117 -0.25 0.13 -13.45
CA LEU A 117 -1.44 0.60 -12.76
C LEU A 117 -2.29 1.47 -13.70
N TYR A 118 -3.60 1.26 -13.67
CA TYR A 118 -4.56 2.12 -14.35
C TYR A 118 -5.64 2.60 -13.39
N GLU A 119 -6.06 3.84 -13.55
CA GLU A 119 -7.20 4.45 -12.85
C GLU A 119 -8.12 5.03 -13.94
N ASP A 120 -9.42 4.72 -13.91
CA ASP A 120 -10.40 5.23 -14.88
C ASP A 120 -10.00 5.08 -16.37
N ASP A 121 -9.41 3.94 -16.75
CA ASP A 121 -8.89 3.65 -18.11
C ASP A 121 -7.71 4.56 -18.55
N GLU A 122 -7.10 5.28 -17.61
CA GLU A 122 -5.88 6.05 -17.80
C GLU A 122 -4.67 5.36 -17.15
N TYR A 123 -3.50 5.49 -17.78
CA TYR A 123 -2.23 5.04 -17.23
C TYR A 123 -1.87 5.83 -15.97
N ALA A 124 -1.77 5.15 -14.83
CA ALA A 124 -1.48 5.75 -13.54
C ALA A 124 -0.02 5.55 -13.08
N GLY A 125 0.77 4.78 -13.83
CA GLY A 125 2.18 4.52 -13.55
C GLY A 125 2.53 3.03 -13.54
N TYR A 126 3.71 2.72 -13.02
CA TYR A 126 4.23 1.36 -12.95
C TYR A 126 5.06 1.14 -11.69
N GLN A 127 5.23 -0.13 -11.33
CA GLN A 127 6.22 -0.57 -10.35
C GLN A 127 6.91 -1.84 -10.83
N PHE A 128 8.14 -2.05 -10.39
CA PHE A 128 8.76 -3.36 -10.46
C PHE A 128 8.39 -4.16 -9.22
N SER A 129 8.11 -5.44 -9.41
CA SER A 129 7.96 -6.38 -8.31
C SER A 129 8.84 -7.60 -8.53
N HIS A 130 9.28 -8.19 -7.42
CA HIS A 130 10.14 -9.35 -7.39
C HIS A 130 9.34 -10.53 -6.84
N GLN A 131 9.47 -11.69 -7.48
CA GLN A 131 8.89 -12.95 -7.00
C GLN A 131 9.72 -13.60 -5.89
#